data_AF-A0AB39CM57-F1
#
_entry.id   AF-A0AB39CM57-F1
#
_cell.length_a   1.000
_cell.length_b   1.000
_cell.length_c   1.000
_cell.angle_alpha   90.00
_cell.angle_beta   90.00
_cell.angle_gamma   90.00
#
_symmetry.space_group_name_H-M   'P 1'
#
loop_
_entity.id
_entity.type
_entity.pdbx_description
1 polymer ?
#
loop_
_entity_poly.entity_id
_entity_poly.type
_entity_poly.pdbx_seq_one_letter_code
_entity_poly.pdbx_strand_id
1 'polypeptide(L)'
;MFLPRHGPAGLARTAAHPMPRHSVACRACLRGRQRGAGAAGFLLAAIPILTLGLGGVEAAHWSGLRQTLSLALMESARAGAVRQASPQAIAQAFEHGLRMVYPDPDAARRALRTRRTTLGIPWHIRIVRPSPAAFLDHADPDLLTPRDHPGQALIRNDYQPLQQARRLAQGWPAGRGPRSGLTIQEANTLVLDLWWPHRPLVPGTALLLRALAPLAADPVQARLMAAGYLPFRRRAGIAMHSHPAAWPDLADGRVTHEAMPQGWLAAIPAQGGTAGPPEAAVPAAGQPPGEAAPAGPSPAPQPPGAQEAPGASATARDEGMEADAGPGAAACEPAP
;
A
#
# COMPACT_ATOMS: atom_id res chain seq x y z
N MET A 1 80.35 -73.31 -52.59
CA MET A 1 80.06 -73.77 -53.96
C MET A 1 79.48 -72.58 -54.73
N PHE A 2 80.12 -72.18 -55.83
CA PHE A 2 79.75 -71.11 -56.79
C PHE A 2 79.78 -69.61 -56.34
N LEU A 3 80.95 -68.97 -56.55
CA LEU A 3 81.29 -67.85 -57.48
C LEU A 3 80.15 -66.92 -58.01
N PRO A 4 80.44 -65.73 -58.61
CA PRO A 4 81.49 -64.71 -58.34
C PRO A 4 81.05 -63.22 -58.62
N ARG A 5 82.04 -62.30 -58.49
CA ARG A 5 82.41 -61.20 -59.42
C ARG A 5 81.90 -59.74 -59.24
N HIS A 6 82.94 -58.87 -59.25
CA HIS A 6 83.10 -57.55 -59.88
C HIS A 6 82.71 -56.26 -59.14
N GLY A 7 83.70 -55.34 -59.06
CA GLY A 7 83.60 -53.94 -58.59
C GLY A 7 82.98 -53.00 -59.64
N PRO A 8 83.30 -51.68 -59.71
CA PRO A 8 84.29 -50.89 -58.95
C PRO A 8 83.79 -49.51 -58.42
N ALA A 9 84.71 -48.79 -57.78
CA ALA A 9 84.98 -47.34 -57.79
C ALA A 9 83.85 -46.30 -57.87
N GLY A 10 83.94 -45.28 -57.00
CA GLY A 10 83.56 -43.91 -57.40
C GLY A 10 83.00 -42.99 -56.32
N LEU A 11 83.90 -42.32 -55.61
CA LEU A 11 83.87 -40.88 -55.28
C LEU A 11 82.58 -40.23 -54.72
N ALA A 12 82.77 -39.77 -53.47
CA ALA A 12 82.63 -38.37 -53.03
C ALA A 12 81.32 -37.90 -52.39
N ARG A 13 81.57 -36.97 -51.46
CA ARG A 13 80.70 -35.94 -50.85
C ARG A 13 80.00 -36.27 -49.53
N THR A 14 80.63 -35.75 -48.47
CA THR A 14 80.07 -34.76 -47.54
C THR A 14 78.58 -34.86 -47.23
N ALA A 15 78.23 -35.09 -45.96
CA ALA A 15 77.69 -34.02 -45.11
C ALA A 15 77.17 -34.57 -43.76
N ALA A 16 77.59 -33.86 -42.71
CA ALA A 16 76.77 -33.41 -41.58
C ALA A 16 75.87 -34.42 -40.82
N HIS A 17 76.27 -34.64 -39.56
CA HIS A 17 75.41 -35.08 -38.46
C HIS A 17 74.04 -34.40 -38.41
N PRO A 18 72.94 -35.15 -38.21
CA PRO A 18 71.75 -34.63 -37.58
C PRO A 18 71.78 -34.91 -36.07
N MET A 19 71.95 -33.83 -35.31
CA MET A 19 71.64 -33.71 -33.88
C MET A 19 70.13 -33.94 -33.60
N PRO A 20 69.77 -34.32 -32.36
CA PRO A 20 68.41 -34.64 -31.97
C PRO A 20 67.50 -33.40 -32.04
N ARG A 21 66.36 -33.55 -32.71
CA ARG A 21 65.28 -32.57 -32.68
C ARG A 21 64.58 -32.65 -31.32
N HIS A 22 65.00 -31.81 -30.39
CA HIS A 22 64.19 -31.45 -29.25
C HIS A 22 62.94 -30.73 -29.74
N SER A 23 61.81 -31.42 -29.67
CA SER A 23 60.47 -30.87 -29.79
C SER A 23 60.21 -29.89 -28.64
N VAL A 24 60.74 -28.67 -28.73
CA VAL A 24 60.28 -27.55 -27.91
C VAL A 24 58.98 -27.07 -28.53
N ALA A 25 57.92 -27.87 -28.35
CA ALA A 25 56.57 -27.39 -28.52
C ALA A 25 56.38 -26.23 -27.55
N CYS A 26 56.14 -25.07 -28.14
CA CYS A 26 56.06 -23.76 -27.54
C CYS A 26 55.08 -23.75 -26.34
N ARG A 27 55.61 -23.87 -25.10
CA ARG A 27 54.84 -23.64 -23.86
C ARG A 27 54.26 -22.22 -23.79
N ALA A 28 54.70 -21.30 -24.64
CA ALA A 28 54.19 -19.93 -24.70
C ALA A 28 52.83 -19.80 -25.41
N CYS A 29 52.48 -20.70 -26.33
CA CYS A 29 51.19 -20.62 -27.04
C CYS A 29 49.97 -21.00 -26.17
N LEU A 30 50.17 -21.74 -25.07
CA LEU A 30 49.10 -22.05 -24.10
C LEU A 30 48.83 -20.91 -23.10
N ARG A 31 49.75 -19.94 -22.96
CA ARG A 31 49.61 -18.82 -22.01
C ARG A 31 48.70 -17.69 -22.54
N GLY A 32 48.40 -17.68 -23.85
CA GLY A 32 47.50 -16.69 -24.46
C GLY A 32 46.00 -17.00 -24.29
N ARG A 33 45.63 -18.25 -23.96
CA ARG A 33 44.23 -18.72 -23.87
C ARG A 33 43.58 -18.59 -22.49
N GLN A 34 44.26 -18.00 -21.50
CA GLN A 34 43.76 -17.87 -20.13
C GLN A 34 43.41 -16.43 -19.71
N ARG A 35 43.57 -15.44 -20.60
CA ARG A 35 43.08 -14.07 -20.37
C ARG A 35 41.56 -14.07 -20.45
N GLY A 36 40.91 -14.26 -19.30
CA GLY A 36 39.44 -14.32 -19.18
C GLY A 36 38.94 -15.45 -18.29
N ALA A 37 39.73 -16.49 -18.05
CA ALA A 37 39.33 -17.60 -17.17
C ALA A 37 39.12 -17.12 -15.71
N GLY A 38 39.96 -16.20 -15.23
CA GLY A 38 39.78 -15.56 -13.92
C GLY A 38 38.52 -14.70 -13.84
N ALA A 39 38.20 -13.94 -14.90
CA ALA A 39 36.99 -13.13 -14.95
C ALA A 39 35.72 -13.99 -15.04
N ALA A 40 35.75 -15.09 -15.81
CA ALA A 40 34.64 -16.03 -15.89
C ALA A 40 34.40 -16.76 -14.56
N GLY A 41 35.46 -17.24 -13.91
CA GLY A 41 35.38 -17.85 -12.58
C GLY A 41 34.88 -16.87 -11.53
N PHE A 42 35.34 -15.61 -11.58
CA PHE A 42 34.83 -14.55 -10.71
C PHE A 42 33.33 -14.29 -10.93
N LEU A 43 32.87 -14.14 -12.17
CA LEU A 43 31.45 -13.90 -12.47
C LEU A 43 30.56 -15.08 -12.05
N LEU A 44 31.02 -16.31 -12.29
CA LEU A 44 30.31 -17.52 -11.87
C LEU A 44 30.14 -17.60 -10.34
N ALA A 45 31.11 -17.09 -9.57
CA ALA A 45 31.00 -17.02 -8.12
C ALA A 45 30.26 -15.76 -7.63
N ALA A 46 30.48 -14.60 -8.27
CA ALA A 46 29.96 -13.32 -7.83
C ALA A 46 28.44 -13.19 -8.06
N ILE A 47 27.92 -13.68 -9.20
CA ILE A 47 26.49 -13.60 -9.51
C ILE A 47 25.61 -14.27 -8.43
N PRO A 48 25.82 -15.55 -8.05
CA PRO A 48 24.98 -16.19 -7.03
C PRO A 48 25.11 -15.48 -5.68
N ILE A 49 26.31 -15.06 -5.28
CA ILE A 49 26.54 -14.32 -4.03
C ILE A 49 25.77 -12.99 -4.03
N LEU A 50 25.86 -12.22 -5.12
CA LEU A 50 25.17 -10.94 -5.26
C LEU A 50 23.64 -11.12 -5.28
N THR A 51 23.13 -12.10 -6.03
CA THR A 51 21.69 -12.38 -6.07
C THR A 51 21.14 -12.81 -4.71
N LEU A 52 21.90 -13.60 -3.95
CA LEU A 52 21.51 -14.03 -2.61
C LEU A 52 21.55 -12.87 -1.61
N GLY A 53 22.57 -12.02 -1.67
CA GLY A 53 22.63 -10.80 -0.85
C GLY A 53 21.48 -9.83 -1.15
N LEU A 54 21.18 -9.60 -2.43
CA LEU A 54 20.09 -8.72 -2.87
C LEU A 54 18.72 -9.29 -2.51
N GLY A 55 18.54 -10.61 -2.62
CA GLY A 55 17.36 -11.32 -2.15
C GLY A 55 17.18 -11.21 -0.63
N GLY A 56 18.27 -11.25 0.15
CA GLY A 56 18.24 -11.02 1.59
C GLY A 56 17.72 -9.61 1.97
N VAL A 57 18.17 -8.58 1.26
CA VAL A 57 17.70 -7.19 1.47
C VAL A 57 16.20 -7.06 1.16
N GLU A 58 15.74 -7.62 0.03
CA GLU A 58 14.32 -7.60 -0.34
C GLU A 58 13.47 -8.36 0.69
N ALA A 59 13.94 -9.52 1.18
CA ALA A 59 13.25 -10.31 2.19
C ALA A 59 13.14 -9.58 3.54
N ALA A 60 14.20 -8.88 3.96
CA ALA A 60 14.17 -8.03 5.16
C ALA A 60 13.17 -6.88 4.99
N HIS A 61 13.18 -6.21 3.84
CA HIS A 61 12.23 -5.14 3.53
C HIS A 61 10.78 -5.64 3.52
N TRP A 62 10.50 -6.78 2.91
CA TRP A 62 9.16 -7.41 2.91
C TRP A 62 8.69 -7.77 4.31
N SER A 63 9.59 -8.27 5.14
CA SER A 63 9.27 -8.65 6.52
C SER A 63 8.91 -7.41 7.35
N GLY A 64 9.69 -6.33 7.23
CA GLY A 64 9.39 -5.05 7.88
C GLY A 64 8.04 -4.48 7.41
N LEU A 65 7.80 -4.44 6.09
CA LEU A 65 6.53 -3.97 5.54
C LEU A 65 5.34 -4.79 6.06
N ARG A 66 5.45 -6.12 6.09
CA ARG A 66 4.40 -7.00 6.63
C ARG A 66 4.06 -6.68 8.08
N GLN A 67 5.06 -6.41 8.90
CA GLN A 67 4.87 -6.03 10.30
C GLN A 67 4.17 -4.67 10.41
N THR A 68 4.65 -3.65 9.68
CA THR A 68 4.01 -2.33 9.69
C THR A 68 2.57 -2.39 9.21
N LEU A 69 2.27 -3.08 8.12
CA LEU A 69 0.90 -3.21 7.61
C LEU A 69 -0.02 -3.92 8.61
N SER A 70 0.51 -4.88 9.37
CA SER A 70 -0.26 -5.57 10.41
C SER A 70 -0.60 -4.67 11.58
N LEU A 71 0.38 -3.89 12.04
CA LEU A 71 0.19 -2.92 13.11
C LEU A 71 -0.78 -1.82 12.67
N ALA A 72 -0.58 -1.26 11.47
CA ALA A 72 -1.46 -0.24 10.91
C ALA A 72 -2.90 -0.76 10.77
N LEU A 73 -3.10 -1.98 10.27
CA LEU A 73 -4.42 -2.58 10.14
C LEU A 73 -5.07 -2.85 11.52
N MET A 74 -4.30 -3.25 12.52
CA MET A 74 -4.79 -3.43 13.88
C MET A 74 -5.20 -2.08 14.51
N GLU A 75 -4.46 -1.02 14.24
CA GLU A 75 -4.80 0.33 14.70
C GLU A 75 -6.06 0.85 14.01
N SER A 76 -6.23 0.58 12.71
CA SER A 76 -7.49 0.83 11.99
C SER A 76 -8.67 0.08 12.60
N ALA A 77 -8.46 -1.20 12.96
CA ALA A 77 -9.48 -2.01 13.59
C ALA A 77 -9.87 -1.44 14.97
N ARG A 78 -8.89 -1.02 15.79
CA ARG A 78 -9.15 -0.37 17.08
C ARG A 78 -9.92 0.93 16.92
N ALA A 79 -9.50 1.80 16.00
CA ALA A 79 -10.19 3.05 15.71
C ALA A 79 -11.63 2.79 15.24
N GLY A 80 -11.83 1.81 14.34
CA GLY A 80 -13.16 1.39 13.89
C GLY A 80 -14.02 0.82 15.02
N ALA A 81 -13.44 0.04 15.94
CA ALA A 81 -14.14 -0.58 17.06
C ALA A 81 -14.80 0.43 18.00
N VAL A 82 -14.19 1.61 18.18
CA VAL A 82 -14.71 2.69 19.03
C VAL A 82 -15.51 3.75 18.27
N ARG A 83 -15.35 3.81 16.94
CA ARG A 83 -16.02 4.79 16.05
C ARG A 83 -17.10 4.14 15.18
N GLN A 84 -17.87 3.20 15.76
CA GLN A 84 -19.03 2.57 15.12
C GLN A 84 -18.74 1.92 13.76
N ALA A 85 -17.51 1.43 13.55
CA ALA A 85 -17.01 0.91 12.28
C ALA A 85 -16.98 1.92 11.11
N SER A 86 -16.84 3.22 11.39
CA SER A 86 -16.74 4.27 10.37
C SER A 86 -15.59 4.02 9.37
N PRO A 87 -15.87 3.94 8.05
CA PRO A 87 -14.86 3.79 7.01
C PRO A 87 -13.82 4.91 7.01
N GLN A 88 -14.23 6.14 7.32
CA GLN A 88 -13.35 7.31 7.42
C GLN A 88 -12.36 7.15 8.58
N ALA A 89 -12.84 6.74 9.76
CA ALA A 89 -11.98 6.51 10.93
C ALA A 89 -10.98 5.38 10.68
N ILE A 90 -11.43 4.28 10.06
CA ILE A 90 -10.58 3.15 9.65
C ILE A 90 -9.47 3.61 8.71
N ALA A 91 -9.82 4.39 7.68
CA ALA A 91 -8.86 4.87 6.69
C ALA A 91 -7.81 5.82 7.29
N GLN A 92 -8.25 6.78 8.11
CA GLN A 92 -7.36 7.74 8.75
C GLN A 92 -6.39 7.05 9.71
N ALA A 93 -6.88 6.12 10.52
CA ALA A 93 -6.03 5.34 11.44
C ALA A 93 -5.04 4.44 10.69
N PHE A 94 -5.44 3.87 9.55
CA PHE A 94 -4.52 3.11 8.70
C PHE A 94 -3.36 3.97 8.19
N GLU A 95 -3.68 5.13 7.61
CA GLU A 95 -2.67 6.06 7.10
C GLU A 95 -1.79 6.62 8.22
N HIS A 96 -2.33 6.81 9.41
CA HIS A 96 -1.55 7.15 10.59
C HIS A 96 -0.58 6.03 11.00
N GLY A 97 -1.02 4.77 10.96
CA GLY A 97 -0.18 3.60 11.25
C GLY A 97 0.96 3.40 10.24
N LEU A 98 0.81 3.89 9.00
CA LEU A 98 1.86 3.85 7.98
C LEU A 98 3.04 4.79 8.26
N ARG A 99 2.95 5.67 9.27
CA ARG A 99 4.02 6.62 9.63
C ARG A 99 5.34 5.96 10.02
N MET A 100 5.29 4.69 10.46
CA MET A 100 6.50 3.91 10.73
C MET A 100 7.35 3.66 9.47
N VAL A 101 6.71 3.57 8.30
CA VAL A 101 7.39 3.42 6.99
C VAL A 101 7.58 4.77 6.31
N TYR A 102 6.66 5.71 6.55
CA TYR A 102 6.71 7.07 6.00
C TYR A 102 6.66 8.11 7.12
N PRO A 103 7.82 8.47 7.71
CA PRO A 103 7.86 9.39 8.86
C PRO A 103 7.25 10.76 8.54
N ASP A 104 7.50 11.26 7.33
CA ASP A 104 6.88 12.48 6.80
C ASP A 104 5.46 12.18 6.25
N PRO A 105 4.40 12.81 6.81
CA PRO A 105 3.04 12.61 6.32
C PRO A 105 2.86 13.04 4.86
N ASP A 106 3.60 14.04 4.39
CA ASP A 106 3.50 14.46 2.99
C ASP A 106 4.23 13.49 2.07
N ALA A 107 5.33 12.89 2.51
CA ALA A 107 5.97 11.77 1.80
C ALA A 107 5.03 10.56 1.68
N ALA A 108 4.31 10.23 2.75
CA ALA A 108 3.28 9.18 2.73
C ALA A 108 2.20 9.49 1.69
N ARG A 109 1.62 10.69 1.74
CA ARG A 109 0.59 11.14 0.78
C ARG A 109 1.08 11.13 -0.66
N ARG A 110 2.31 11.60 -0.92
CA ARG A 110 2.94 11.54 -2.24
C ARG A 110 3.10 10.09 -2.72
N ALA A 111 3.64 9.22 -1.87
CA ALA A 111 3.83 7.80 -2.22
C ALA A 111 2.51 7.08 -2.53
N LEU A 112 1.47 7.32 -1.74
CA LEU A 112 0.14 6.76 -1.96
C LEU A 112 -0.51 7.32 -3.24
N ARG A 113 -0.36 8.63 -3.50
CA ARG A 113 -0.87 9.28 -4.72
C ARG A 113 -0.18 8.74 -5.96
N THR A 114 1.15 8.69 -5.99
CA THR A 114 1.93 8.12 -7.11
C THR A 114 1.56 6.67 -7.38
N ARG A 115 1.30 5.89 -6.33
CA ARG A 115 0.84 4.51 -6.51
C ARG A 115 -0.55 4.46 -7.16
N ARG A 116 -1.48 5.28 -6.68
CA ARG A 116 -2.84 5.35 -7.25
C ARG A 116 -2.81 5.75 -8.72
N THR A 117 -1.97 6.71 -9.10
CA THR A 117 -1.84 7.13 -10.52
C THR A 117 -1.18 6.05 -11.37
N THR A 118 -0.25 5.28 -10.82
CA THR A 118 0.44 4.20 -11.56
C THR A 118 -0.44 2.98 -11.78
N LEU A 119 -1.21 2.57 -10.77
CA LEU A 119 -2.04 1.37 -10.82
C LEU A 119 -3.50 1.62 -11.21
N GLY A 120 -3.94 2.87 -11.21
CA GLY A 120 -5.36 3.22 -11.39
C GLY A 120 -6.24 2.87 -10.18
N ILE A 121 -5.68 2.26 -9.13
CA ILE A 121 -6.39 1.79 -7.93
C ILE A 121 -5.69 2.25 -6.65
N PRO A 122 -6.44 2.58 -5.58
CA PRO A 122 -5.84 2.85 -4.28
C PRO A 122 -5.45 1.56 -3.55
N TRP A 123 -4.88 1.70 -2.36
CA TRP A 123 -4.90 0.60 -1.39
C TRP A 123 -6.34 0.34 -0.93
N HIS A 124 -6.63 -0.87 -0.46
CA HIS A 124 -8.01 -1.28 -0.13
C HIS A 124 -8.09 -1.93 1.25
N ILE A 125 -9.10 -1.57 2.03
CA ILE A 125 -9.52 -2.31 3.21
C ILE A 125 -10.98 -2.72 3.00
N ARG A 126 -11.23 -4.01 3.07
CA ARG A 126 -12.59 -4.56 3.07
C ARG A 126 -13.08 -4.77 4.48
N ILE A 127 -14.24 -4.20 4.82
CA ILE A 127 -14.98 -4.50 6.04
C ILE A 127 -15.72 -5.82 5.82
N VAL A 128 -15.17 -6.91 6.35
CA VAL A 128 -15.73 -8.25 6.24
C VAL A 128 -16.91 -8.44 7.18
N ARG A 129 -16.80 -7.90 8.39
CA ARG A 129 -17.83 -7.87 9.41
C ARG A 129 -17.74 -6.55 10.16
N PRO A 130 -18.86 -5.94 10.58
CA PRO A 130 -20.24 -6.32 10.26
C PRO A 130 -20.53 -6.23 8.76
N SER A 131 -21.31 -7.17 8.22
CA SER A 131 -21.75 -7.12 6.82
C SER A 131 -23.06 -6.33 6.71
N PRO A 132 -23.40 -5.76 5.53
CA PRO A 132 -24.69 -5.09 5.33
C PRO A 132 -25.90 -5.97 5.72
N ALA A 133 -25.84 -7.28 5.44
CA ALA A 133 -26.88 -8.23 5.84
C ALA A 133 -27.00 -8.40 7.37
N ALA A 134 -25.93 -8.22 8.13
CA ALA A 134 -25.95 -8.32 9.58
C ALA A 134 -26.83 -7.25 10.22
N PHE A 135 -26.87 -6.05 9.63
CA PHE A 135 -27.75 -4.97 10.08
C PHE A 135 -29.22 -5.28 9.81
N LEU A 136 -29.54 -6.09 8.80
CA LEU A 136 -30.93 -6.48 8.52
C LEU A 136 -31.46 -7.49 9.54
N ASP A 137 -30.57 -8.28 10.15
CA ASP A 137 -30.93 -9.29 11.14
C ASP A 137 -30.86 -8.73 12.57
N HIS A 138 -29.79 -8.00 12.89
CA HIS A 138 -29.41 -7.68 14.27
C HIS A 138 -29.51 -6.19 14.63
N ALA A 139 -29.95 -5.32 13.72
CA ALA A 139 -30.13 -3.91 14.08
C ALA A 139 -31.21 -3.73 15.15
N ASP A 140 -30.98 -2.77 16.03
CA ASP A 140 -31.90 -2.35 17.07
C ASP A 140 -32.41 -0.94 16.73
N PRO A 141 -33.67 -0.80 16.28
CA PRO A 141 -34.23 0.49 15.92
C PRO A 141 -34.38 1.42 17.13
N ASP A 142 -34.58 0.85 18.33
CA ASP A 142 -34.87 1.56 19.58
C ASP A 142 -33.61 2.09 20.26
N LEU A 143 -32.43 1.87 19.66
CA LEU A 143 -31.16 2.33 20.21
C LEU A 143 -31.04 3.87 20.09
N LEU A 144 -31.13 4.55 21.23
CA LEU A 144 -30.95 5.99 21.40
C LEU A 144 -29.47 6.34 21.60
N THR A 145 -28.67 6.17 20.56
CA THR A 145 -27.26 6.60 20.56
C THR A 145 -27.00 7.59 19.43
N PRO A 146 -25.95 8.43 19.53
CA PRO A 146 -25.59 9.35 18.46
C PRO A 146 -25.43 8.61 17.12
N ARG A 147 -26.11 9.14 16.10
CA ARG A 147 -26.07 8.65 14.72
C ARG A 147 -25.53 9.76 13.83
N ASP A 148 -24.79 9.40 12.81
CA ASP A 148 -24.29 10.38 11.84
C ASP A 148 -25.39 10.89 10.91
N HIS A 149 -26.43 10.09 10.69
CA HIS A 149 -27.56 10.42 9.84
C HIS A 149 -28.85 9.73 10.31
N PRO A 150 -30.02 10.33 10.07
CA PRO A 150 -31.31 9.75 10.45
C PRO A 150 -31.54 8.40 9.76
N GLY A 151 -32.04 7.42 10.50
CA GLY A 151 -32.31 6.08 9.97
C GLY A 151 -31.10 5.15 9.85
N GLN A 152 -29.90 5.59 10.26
CA GLN A 152 -28.73 4.72 10.31
C GLN A 152 -29.01 3.51 11.20
N ALA A 153 -28.89 2.29 10.66
CA ALA A 153 -29.07 1.07 11.41
C ALA A 153 -27.86 0.82 12.32
N LEU A 154 -28.11 0.51 13.60
CA LEU A 154 -27.07 0.18 14.57
C LEU A 154 -27.33 -1.18 15.19
N ILE A 155 -26.27 -1.93 15.45
CA ILE A 155 -26.37 -3.18 16.20
C ILE A 155 -26.01 -2.87 17.65
N ARG A 156 -26.85 -3.31 18.59
CA ARG A 156 -26.58 -3.12 20.02
C ARG A 156 -25.38 -4.00 20.43
N ASN A 157 -24.34 -3.37 20.99
CA ASN A 157 -23.14 -4.06 21.46
C ASN A 157 -23.30 -4.59 22.89
N ASP A 158 -24.25 -4.05 23.66
CA ASP A 158 -24.47 -4.43 25.05
C ASP A 158 -25.31 -5.71 25.17
N TYR A 159 -25.12 -6.44 26.27
CA TYR A 159 -25.94 -7.61 26.61
C TYR A 159 -26.03 -8.66 25.49
N GLN A 160 -24.95 -8.83 24.69
CA GLN A 160 -24.93 -9.80 23.58
C GLN A 160 -25.34 -11.23 23.99
N PRO A 161 -24.96 -11.76 25.18
CA PRO A 161 -25.43 -13.09 25.60
C PRO A 161 -26.96 -13.17 25.74
N LEU A 162 -27.60 -12.11 26.25
CA LEU A 162 -29.05 -12.04 26.37
C LEU A 162 -29.72 -11.93 25.00
N GLN A 163 -29.15 -11.11 24.11
CA GLN A 163 -29.62 -11.02 22.73
C GLN A 163 -29.54 -12.39 22.03
N GLN A 164 -28.42 -13.10 22.19
CA GLN A 164 -28.24 -14.45 21.63
C GLN A 164 -29.29 -15.44 22.16
N ALA A 165 -29.54 -15.44 23.47
CA ALA A 165 -30.59 -16.28 24.07
C ALA A 165 -31.98 -15.94 23.51
N ARG A 166 -32.30 -14.65 23.30
CA ARG A 166 -33.55 -14.24 22.65
C ARG A 166 -33.65 -14.74 21.20
N ARG A 167 -32.57 -14.68 20.41
CA ARG A 167 -32.56 -15.21 19.04
C ARG A 167 -32.77 -16.72 19.00
N LEU A 168 -32.15 -17.46 19.93
CA LEU A 168 -32.38 -18.90 20.09
C LEU A 168 -33.85 -19.19 20.44
N ALA A 169 -34.44 -18.44 21.36
CA ALA A 169 -35.86 -18.58 21.73
C ALA A 169 -36.82 -18.22 20.60
N GLN A 170 -36.42 -17.34 19.67
CA GLN A 170 -37.15 -17.01 18.45
C GLN A 170 -37.04 -18.09 17.36
N GLY A 171 -36.33 -19.20 17.61
CA GLY A 171 -36.17 -20.30 16.67
C GLY A 171 -35.07 -20.09 15.63
N TRP A 172 -34.19 -19.10 15.81
CA TRP A 172 -33.06 -18.91 14.88
C TRP A 172 -32.05 -20.05 15.06
N PRO A 173 -31.69 -20.78 13.98
CA PRO A 173 -30.73 -21.89 14.07
C PRO A 173 -29.39 -21.41 14.66
N ALA A 174 -29.00 -21.96 15.81
CA ALA A 174 -27.82 -21.53 16.57
C ALA A 174 -27.77 -20.01 16.89
N GLY A 175 -28.92 -19.33 16.90
CA GLY A 175 -29.03 -17.88 17.07
C GLY A 175 -28.39 -17.07 15.94
N ARG A 176 -28.21 -17.68 14.77
CA ARG A 176 -27.68 -17.03 13.57
C ARG A 176 -28.79 -16.32 12.82
N GLY A 177 -28.48 -15.13 12.33
CA GLY A 177 -29.41 -14.33 11.53
C GLY A 177 -29.77 -15.01 10.21
N PRO A 178 -31.04 -14.94 9.76
CA PRO A 178 -31.50 -15.64 8.57
C PRO A 178 -30.87 -15.11 7.27
N ARG A 179 -30.48 -13.83 7.21
CA ARG A 179 -29.89 -13.23 6.00
C ARG A 179 -28.37 -13.23 6.03
N SER A 180 -27.80 -12.92 7.18
CA SER A 180 -26.35 -12.80 7.38
C SER A 180 -25.66 -14.12 7.69
N GLY A 181 -26.40 -15.08 8.27
CA GLY A 181 -25.82 -16.30 8.82
C GLY A 181 -24.91 -16.05 10.04
N LEU A 182 -24.89 -14.84 10.61
CA LEU A 182 -24.00 -14.46 11.71
C LEU A 182 -24.73 -14.48 13.05
N THR A 183 -24.02 -14.81 14.13
CA THR A 183 -24.53 -14.56 15.50
C THR A 183 -24.40 -13.09 15.87
N ILE A 184 -25.06 -12.68 16.97
CA ILE A 184 -24.96 -11.30 17.47
C ILE A 184 -23.51 -10.93 17.85
N GLN A 185 -22.72 -11.90 18.35
CA GLN A 185 -21.31 -11.68 18.69
C GLN A 185 -20.45 -11.49 17.43
N GLU A 186 -20.69 -12.30 16.39
CA GLU A 186 -19.99 -12.17 15.11
C GLU A 186 -20.35 -10.86 14.40
N ALA A 187 -21.61 -10.42 14.51
CA ALA A 187 -22.08 -9.14 13.98
C ALA A 187 -21.49 -7.94 14.75
N ASN A 188 -21.19 -8.09 16.04
CA ASN A 188 -20.46 -7.11 16.85
C ASN A 188 -18.93 -7.32 16.84
N THR A 189 -18.39 -8.02 15.85
CA THR A 189 -16.95 -8.15 15.65
C THR A 189 -16.54 -7.46 14.37
N LEU A 190 -15.67 -6.45 14.46
CA LEU A 190 -15.08 -5.80 13.30
C LEU A 190 -13.99 -6.70 12.73
N VAL A 191 -14.11 -7.07 11.45
CA VAL A 191 -13.08 -7.81 10.72
C VAL A 191 -12.72 -7.04 9.46
N LEU A 192 -11.44 -6.74 9.31
CA LEU A 192 -10.88 -5.99 8.20
C LEU A 192 -9.94 -6.88 7.38
N ASP A 193 -10.08 -6.86 6.06
CA ASP A 193 -9.15 -7.47 5.11
C ASP A 193 -8.46 -6.37 4.30
N LEU A 194 -7.16 -6.16 4.52
CA LEU A 194 -6.32 -5.25 3.75
C LEU A 194 -5.80 -5.92 2.49
N TRP A 195 -5.84 -5.18 1.39
CA TRP A 195 -5.10 -5.44 0.16
C TRP A 195 -4.14 -4.31 -0.16
N TRP A 196 -2.87 -4.70 -0.32
CA TRP A 196 -1.78 -3.76 -0.52
C TRP A 196 -0.91 -4.20 -1.70
N PRO A 197 -0.95 -3.48 -2.83
CA PRO A 197 -0.05 -3.72 -3.95
C PRO A 197 1.33 -3.13 -3.64
N HIS A 198 2.33 -3.99 -3.50
CA HIS A 198 3.71 -3.59 -3.19
C HIS A 198 4.59 -3.63 -4.44
N ARG A 199 5.37 -2.57 -4.65
CA ARG A 199 6.41 -2.52 -5.68
C ARG A 199 7.72 -3.04 -5.09
N PRO A 200 8.31 -4.12 -5.62
CA PRO A 200 9.61 -4.60 -5.19
C PRO A 200 10.70 -3.51 -5.33
N LEU A 201 11.72 -3.54 -4.47
CA LEU A 201 12.82 -2.58 -4.52
C LEU A 201 13.92 -3.03 -5.48
N VAL A 202 14.21 -4.34 -5.47
CA VAL A 202 15.31 -4.92 -6.22
C VAL A 202 15.02 -4.96 -7.72
N PRO A 203 15.95 -4.49 -8.59
CA PRO A 203 15.78 -4.61 -10.04
C PRO A 203 15.67 -6.08 -10.47
N GLY A 204 14.81 -6.34 -11.45
CA GLY A 204 14.59 -7.69 -11.98
C GLY A 204 13.50 -8.51 -11.27
N THR A 205 13.20 -8.25 -10.00
CA THR A 205 12.08 -8.93 -9.29
C THR A 205 10.74 -8.67 -9.97
N ALA A 206 10.49 -7.46 -10.47
CA ALA A 206 9.29 -7.15 -11.24
C ALA A 206 9.18 -7.99 -12.52
N LEU A 207 10.29 -8.33 -13.18
CA LEU A 207 10.30 -9.22 -14.35
C LEU A 207 9.96 -10.66 -13.94
N LEU A 208 10.50 -11.12 -12.81
CA LEU A 208 10.15 -12.42 -12.25
C LEU A 208 8.65 -12.49 -11.91
N LEU A 209 8.10 -11.46 -11.27
CA LEU A 209 6.66 -11.39 -10.97
C LEU A 209 5.82 -11.43 -12.24
N ARG A 210 6.22 -10.72 -13.29
CA ARG A 210 5.56 -10.75 -14.60
C ARG A 210 5.59 -12.14 -15.22
N ALA A 211 6.73 -12.83 -15.14
CA ALA A 211 6.86 -14.19 -15.65
C ALA A 211 6.01 -15.21 -14.86
N LEU A 212 5.80 -14.97 -13.57
CA LEU A 212 4.96 -15.81 -12.70
C LEU A 212 3.47 -15.45 -12.73
N ALA A 213 3.09 -14.31 -13.31
CA ALA A 213 1.71 -13.84 -13.36
C ALA A 213 0.71 -14.88 -13.94
N PRO A 214 1.04 -15.66 -15.00
CA PRO A 214 0.14 -16.67 -15.54
C PRO A 214 -0.14 -17.85 -14.58
N LEU A 215 0.67 -18.03 -13.53
CA LEU A 215 0.51 -19.09 -12.54
C LEU A 215 -0.40 -18.68 -11.37
N ALA A 216 -0.81 -17.41 -11.31
CA ALA A 216 -1.69 -16.92 -10.26
C ALA A 216 -3.13 -17.45 -10.44
N ALA A 217 -3.70 -18.00 -9.37
CA ALA A 217 -5.07 -18.51 -9.38
C ALA A 217 -6.15 -17.41 -9.42
N ASP A 218 -5.86 -16.23 -8.85
CA ASP A 218 -6.78 -15.10 -8.80
C ASP A 218 -6.46 -14.11 -9.94
N PRO A 219 -7.44 -13.74 -10.80
CA PRO A 219 -7.22 -12.82 -11.92
C PRO A 219 -6.73 -11.44 -11.49
N VAL A 220 -7.13 -10.96 -10.31
CA VAL A 220 -6.67 -9.66 -9.79
C VAL A 220 -5.20 -9.74 -9.41
N GLN A 221 -4.81 -10.83 -8.74
CA GLN A 221 -3.41 -11.10 -8.40
C GLN A 221 -2.56 -11.26 -9.65
N ALA A 222 -3.03 -12.00 -10.65
CA ALA A 222 -2.36 -12.15 -11.94
C ALA A 222 -2.09 -10.78 -12.57
N ARG A 223 -3.08 -9.88 -12.56
CA ARG A 223 -2.95 -8.55 -13.17
C ARG A 223 -2.01 -7.63 -12.39
N LEU A 224 -2.02 -7.69 -11.07
CA LEU A 224 -1.03 -6.98 -10.24
C LEU A 224 0.39 -7.49 -10.49
N MET A 225 0.58 -8.81 -10.58
CA MET A 225 1.87 -9.42 -10.88
C MET A 225 2.36 -9.07 -12.29
N ALA A 226 1.46 -9.02 -13.28
CA ALA A 226 1.76 -8.55 -14.64
C ALA A 226 2.15 -7.05 -14.69
N ALA A 227 1.63 -6.24 -13.76
CA ALA A 227 2.09 -4.86 -13.56
C ALA A 227 3.46 -4.78 -12.83
N GLY A 228 3.98 -5.90 -12.30
CA GLY A 228 5.22 -5.97 -11.52
C GLY A 228 5.02 -5.70 -10.03
N TYR A 229 3.80 -5.85 -9.51
CA TYR A 229 3.46 -5.65 -8.10
C TYR A 229 3.18 -6.97 -7.40
N LEU A 230 3.65 -7.08 -6.15
CA LEU A 230 3.36 -8.20 -5.26
C LEU A 230 2.10 -7.87 -4.44
N PRO A 231 1.03 -8.68 -4.50
CA PRO A 231 -0.15 -8.46 -3.68
C PRO A 231 0.08 -8.95 -2.25
N PHE A 232 -0.02 -8.05 -1.29
CA PHE A 232 -0.12 -8.40 0.13
C PHE A 232 -1.57 -8.40 0.57
N ARG A 233 -1.97 -9.47 1.26
CA ARG A 233 -3.23 -9.54 1.99
C ARG A 233 -2.97 -9.65 3.49
N ARG A 234 -3.68 -8.89 4.30
CA ARG A 234 -3.64 -8.99 5.77
C ARG A 234 -5.05 -8.94 6.31
N ARG A 235 -5.31 -9.67 7.40
CA ARG A 235 -6.61 -9.68 8.06
C ARG A 235 -6.41 -9.34 9.54
N ALA A 236 -7.30 -8.50 10.07
CA ALA A 236 -7.38 -8.21 11.50
C ALA A 236 -8.83 -8.32 11.96
N GLY A 237 -9.03 -8.72 13.21
CA GLY A 237 -10.34 -8.82 13.82
C GLY A 237 -10.31 -8.37 15.26
N ILE A 238 -11.29 -7.57 15.67
CA ILE A 238 -11.46 -7.09 17.04
C ILE A 238 -12.94 -7.01 17.40
N ALA A 239 -13.29 -7.29 18.64
CA ALA A 239 -14.64 -7.04 19.13
C ALA A 239 -14.93 -5.54 19.11
N MET A 240 -16.17 -5.16 18.79
CA MET A 240 -16.59 -3.77 18.84
C MET A 240 -16.62 -3.26 20.29
N HIS A 241 -16.20 -2.01 20.49
CA HIS A 241 -16.32 -1.27 21.75
C HIS A 241 -17.39 -0.16 21.67
N SER A 242 -18.09 -0.10 20.55
CA SER A 242 -19.19 0.81 20.26
C SER A 242 -20.28 0.05 19.52
N HIS A 243 -21.44 0.66 19.30
CA HIS A 243 -22.48 0.10 18.46
C HIS A 243 -22.06 0.21 17.00
N PRO A 244 -21.75 -0.89 16.27
CA PRO A 244 -21.46 -0.75 14.86
C PRO A 244 -22.67 -0.17 14.15
N ALA A 245 -22.40 0.74 13.22
CA ALA A 245 -23.42 1.41 12.43
C ALA A 245 -23.28 1.03 10.95
N ALA A 246 -24.39 1.06 10.22
CA ALA A 246 -24.39 0.83 8.79
C ALA A 246 -23.84 2.08 8.09
N TRP A 247 -22.64 1.98 7.52
CA TRP A 247 -22.01 3.06 6.76
C TRP A 247 -22.05 2.76 5.26
N PRO A 248 -22.23 3.79 4.41
CA PRO A 248 -21.90 3.63 3.00
C PRO A 248 -20.38 3.42 2.86
N ASP A 249 -19.99 2.82 1.74
CA ASP A 249 -18.58 2.69 1.38
C ASP A 249 -17.91 4.07 1.24
N LEU A 250 -16.60 4.12 1.50
CA LEU A 250 -15.86 5.36 1.37
C LEU A 250 -15.81 5.76 -0.11
N ALA A 251 -16.19 7.01 -0.43
CA ALA A 251 -16.39 7.49 -1.81
C ALA A 251 -15.15 7.33 -2.72
N ASP A 252 -13.95 7.28 -2.16
CA ASP A 252 -12.70 7.08 -2.90
C ASP A 252 -12.32 5.61 -3.14
N GLY A 253 -13.13 4.67 -2.64
CA GLY A 253 -12.96 3.23 -2.79
C GLY A 253 -11.84 2.64 -1.93
N ARG A 254 -11.23 3.36 -0.98
CA ARG A 254 -10.20 2.82 -0.10
C ARG A 254 -10.75 1.85 0.95
N VAL A 255 -11.98 2.07 1.41
CA VAL A 255 -12.64 1.23 2.41
C VAL A 255 -14.05 0.88 1.93
N THR A 256 -14.32 -0.41 1.74
CA THR A 256 -15.61 -0.91 1.24
C THR A 256 -16.08 -2.15 1.99
N HIS A 257 -17.38 -2.48 1.93
CA HIS A 257 -17.91 -3.73 2.48
C HIS A 257 -17.84 -4.88 1.46
N GLU A 258 -17.94 -4.55 0.18
CA GLU A 258 -17.82 -5.54 -0.89
C GLU A 258 -16.38 -6.01 -1.09
N ALA A 259 -16.23 -7.17 -1.74
CA ALA A 259 -14.96 -7.58 -2.31
C ALA A 259 -14.41 -6.50 -3.26
N MET A 260 -13.14 -6.61 -3.67
CA MET A 260 -12.50 -5.61 -4.54
C MET A 260 -13.46 -5.14 -5.65
N PRO A 261 -13.66 -3.82 -5.82
CA PRO A 261 -14.63 -3.32 -6.78
C PRO A 261 -14.37 -3.88 -8.17
N GLN A 262 -15.42 -4.33 -8.87
CA GLN A 262 -15.30 -5.03 -10.15
C GLN A 262 -14.52 -4.23 -11.21
N GLY A 263 -14.55 -2.89 -11.14
CA GLY A 263 -13.79 -2.01 -12.02
C GLY A 263 -12.27 -2.01 -11.83
N TRP A 264 -11.75 -2.56 -10.73
CA TRP A 264 -10.31 -2.56 -10.43
C TRP A 264 -9.53 -3.47 -11.38
N LEU A 265 -10.13 -4.58 -11.81
CA LEU A 265 -9.55 -5.43 -12.85
C LEU A 265 -9.32 -4.62 -14.13
N ALA A 266 -10.27 -3.78 -14.54
CA ALA A 266 -10.12 -2.96 -15.75
C ALA A 266 -9.08 -1.84 -15.55
N ALA A 267 -9.00 -1.26 -14.36
CA ALA A 267 -8.14 -0.12 -14.05
C ALA A 267 -6.64 -0.44 -14.00
N ILE A 268 -6.25 -1.65 -13.57
CA ILE A 268 -4.83 -2.03 -13.51
C ILE A 268 -4.28 -2.13 -14.94
N PRO A 269 -3.20 -1.41 -15.30
CA PRO A 269 -2.66 -1.45 -16.65
C PRO A 269 -2.22 -2.88 -17.01
N ALA A 270 -2.64 -3.35 -18.19
CA ALA A 270 -2.34 -4.69 -18.69
C ALA A 270 -0.85 -4.88 -19.06
N GLN A 271 -0.11 -3.78 -19.24
CA GLN A 271 1.32 -3.78 -19.54
C GLN A 271 2.05 -2.84 -18.59
N GLY A 272 2.93 -3.41 -17.76
CA GLY A 272 3.77 -2.65 -16.85
C GLY A 272 4.82 -1.86 -17.62
N GLY A 273 4.53 -0.58 -17.90
CA GLY A 273 5.50 0.36 -18.42
C GLY A 273 6.74 0.40 -17.52
N THR A 274 7.92 0.32 -18.14
CA THR A 274 9.22 0.50 -17.50
C THR A 274 9.40 1.98 -17.15
N ALA A 275 8.64 2.50 -16.19
CA ALA A 275 8.93 3.80 -15.61
C ALA A 275 10.12 3.63 -14.66
N GLY A 276 11.31 3.92 -15.18
CA GLY A 276 12.51 4.18 -14.38
C GLY A 276 12.22 5.28 -13.36
N PRO A 277 13.00 5.36 -12.25
CA PRO A 277 12.85 6.45 -11.31
C PRO A 277 13.07 7.79 -12.05
N PRO A 278 12.32 8.87 -11.72
CA PRO A 278 12.72 10.20 -12.15
C PRO A 278 14.09 10.47 -11.54
N GLU A 279 15.10 10.51 -12.40
CA GLU A 279 16.40 11.05 -12.12
C GLU A 279 16.18 12.45 -11.52
N ALA A 280 16.59 12.61 -10.27
CA ALA A 280 16.60 13.90 -9.62
C ALA A 280 17.54 14.80 -10.45
N ALA A 281 16.96 15.63 -11.31
CA ALA A 281 17.68 16.71 -11.95
C ALA A 281 18.22 17.60 -10.83
N VAL A 282 19.51 17.48 -10.57
CA VAL A 282 20.28 18.43 -9.78
C VAL A 282 20.18 19.76 -10.52
N PRO A 283 19.58 20.82 -9.97
CA PRO A 283 19.66 22.12 -10.60
C PRO A 283 21.11 22.58 -10.48
N ALA A 284 21.76 22.71 -11.64
CA ALA A 284 23.05 23.37 -11.74
C ALA A 284 22.93 24.80 -11.20
N ALA A 285 23.77 25.13 -10.23
CA ALA A 285 23.94 26.48 -9.73
C ALA A 285 24.61 27.36 -10.81
N GLY A 286 24.11 28.58 -10.98
CA GLY A 286 24.84 29.66 -11.65
C GLY A 286 23.96 30.60 -12.47
N GLN A 287 23.51 31.72 -11.87
CA GLN A 287 23.86 33.11 -12.26
C GLN A 287 22.93 34.08 -11.49
N PRO A 288 23.44 35.12 -10.78
CA PRO A 288 22.60 36.09 -10.09
C PRO A 288 22.03 37.14 -11.07
N PRO A 289 20.80 37.67 -10.86
CA PRO A 289 20.33 38.83 -11.60
C PRO A 289 20.96 40.11 -11.04
N GLY A 290 21.63 40.84 -11.91
CA GLY A 290 22.18 42.16 -11.66
C GLY A 290 21.09 43.22 -11.47
N GLU A 291 21.43 44.12 -10.57
CA GLU A 291 20.72 45.28 -10.07
C GLU A 291 20.58 46.40 -11.12
N ALA A 292 19.38 46.96 -11.26
CA ALA A 292 19.16 48.30 -11.80
C ALA A 292 17.83 48.87 -11.24
N ALA A 293 17.95 49.85 -10.35
CA ALA A 293 16.89 50.75 -9.89
C ALA A 293 16.97 52.09 -10.68
N PRO A 294 16.17 53.13 -10.37
CA PRO A 294 14.71 53.26 -10.35
C PRO A 294 14.21 54.45 -11.20
N ALA A 295 12.90 54.55 -11.48
CA ALA A 295 12.24 55.83 -11.84
C ALA A 295 10.76 55.78 -11.42
N GLY A 296 10.32 56.76 -10.61
CA GLY A 296 8.95 56.92 -10.08
C GLY A 296 8.01 57.65 -11.06
N PRO A 297 7.03 58.44 -10.56
CA PRO A 297 5.87 58.02 -9.76
C PRO A 297 4.54 58.17 -10.55
N SER A 298 3.50 57.47 -10.08
CA SER A 298 2.12 57.53 -10.60
C SER A 298 1.43 58.88 -10.38
N PRO A 299 0.55 59.31 -11.30
CA PRO A 299 -0.49 60.28 -11.02
C PRO A 299 -1.87 59.62 -10.92
N ALA A 300 -2.63 59.99 -9.89
CA ALA A 300 -4.08 59.82 -9.83
C ALA A 300 -4.78 61.05 -10.46
N PRO A 301 -6.01 60.89 -10.97
CA PRO A 301 -7.05 61.81 -10.52
C PRO A 301 -8.43 61.14 -10.23
N GLN A 302 -9.24 61.96 -9.56
CA GLN A 302 -10.43 61.76 -8.71
C GLN A 302 -11.81 61.70 -9.45
N PRO A 303 -12.95 61.56 -8.73
CA PRO A 303 -14.23 61.00 -9.21
C PRO A 303 -15.31 62.05 -9.56
N PRO A 304 -16.50 61.58 -10.00
CA PRO A 304 -17.79 62.16 -9.57
C PRO A 304 -18.76 61.03 -9.13
N GLY A 305 -19.80 61.19 -8.31
CA GLY A 305 -20.50 62.32 -7.69
C GLY A 305 -21.72 61.72 -6.97
N ALA A 306 -22.16 62.38 -5.91
CA ALA A 306 -23.22 61.94 -4.99
C ALA A 306 -24.65 62.15 -5.53
N GLN A 307 -25.59 61.34 -5.03
CA GLN A 307 -27.01 61.67 -4.80
C GLN A 307 -27.56 60.63 -3.81
N GLU A 308 -27.57 60.95 -2.51
CA GLU A 308 -28.72 61.43 -1.74
C GLU A 308 -29.79 60.35 -1.45
N ALA A 309 -29.77 59.86 -0.21
CA ALA A 309 -30.98 59.50 0.54
C ALA A 309 -31.53 60.78 1.20
N PRO A 310 -32.84 60.90 1.52
CA PRO A 310 -33.26 60.51 2.88
C PRO A 310 -34.73 60.10 3.05
N GLY A 311 -35.03 59.51 4.22
CA GLY A 311 -36.39 59.41 4.79
C GLY A 311 -36.67 58.03 5.39
N ALA A 312 -36.37 57.77 6.66
CA ALA A 312 -37.22 58.07 7.84
C ALA A 312 -38.51 57.24 7.84
N SER A 313 -38.96 56.57 8.90
CA SER A 313 -38.54 56.39 10.29
C SER A 313 -39.40 55.26 10.88
N ALA A 314 -38.87 54.61 11.92
CA ALA A 314 -39.49 54.19 13.19
C ALA A 314 -40.98 53.71 13.22
N THR A 315 -41.43 52.78 14.06
CA THR A 315 -41.24 52.66 15.52
C THR A 315 -42.02 51.39 15.93
N ALA A 316 -41.46 50.54 16.79
CA ALA A 316 -41.77 50.39 18.22
C ALA A 316 -42.80 49.27 18.51
N ARG A 317 -42.42 48.30 19.36
CA ARG A 317 -42.90 48.07 20.75
C ARG A 317 -44.26 47.35 20.77
N ASP A 318 -44.57 46.44 21.69
CA ASP A 318 -44.09 46.24 23.04
C ASP A 318 -44.50 44.86 23.58
N GLU A 319 -43.84 44.48 24.69
CA GLU A 319 -44.34 43.70 25.84
C GLU A 319 -44.89 42.27 25.62
N GLY A 320 -44.53 41.24 26.39
CA GLY A 320 -43.99 41.17 27.75
C GLY A 320 -44.78 40.09 28.49
N MET A 321 -44.13 39.20 29.25
CA MET A 321 -44.57 38.78 30.60
C MET A 321 -43.54 37.83 31.23
N GLU A 322 -43.11 38.25 32.42
CA GLU A 322 -42.28 37.60 33.43
C GLU A 322 -42.87 36.33 34.08
N ALA A 323 -41.96 35.60 34.73
CA ALA A 323 -42.00 35.15 36.15
C ALA A 323 -41.56 33.69 36.29
N ASP A 324 -40.86 33.21 37.32
CA ASP A 324 -40.06 33.75 38.43
C ASP A 324 -39.50 32.51 39.19
N ALA A 325 -38.48 32.74 40.03
CA ALA A 325 -38.15 32.01 41.26
C ALA A 325 -37.43 30.64 41.22
N GLY A 326 -36.10 30.68 41.38
CA GLY A 326 -35.49 30.45 42.72
C GLY A 326 -34.99 29.04 43.12
N PRO A 327 -34.03 28.95 44.08
CA PRO A 327 -32.89 28.03 44.01
C PRO A 327 -32.83 26.97 45.13
N GLY A 328 -31.92 25.99 45.02
CA GLY A 328 -31.64 25.05 46.12
C GLY A 328 -30.37 24.21 45.92
N ALA A 329 -29.28 24.62 46.58
CA ALA A 329 -28.12 23.78 46.85
C ALA A 329 -28.34 23.00 48.16
N ALA A 330 -27.98 21.72 48.21
CA ALA A 330 -27.74 21.01 49.45
C ALA A 330 -26.71 19.88 49.24
N ALA A 331 -25.60 19.99 49.98
CA ALA A 331 -24.66 18.91 50.25
C ALA A 331 -25.24 17.96 51.32
N CYS A 332 -24.90 16.67 51.25
CA CYS A 332 -24.88 15.77 52.41
C CYS A 332 -23.86 14.63 52.17
N GLU A 333 -23.10 14.37 53.24
CA GLU A 333 -21.99 13.43 53.44
C GLU A 333 -22.36 11.92 53.39
N PRO A 334 -21.36 11.01 53.49
CA PRO A 334 -21.53 9.55 53.47
C PRO A 334 -21.48 8.89 54.87
N ALA A 335 -22.05 7.68 55.00
CA ALA A 335 -21.71 6.56 55.93
C ALA A 335 -22.83 5.48 55.90
N PRO A 336 -22.63 4.24 56.37
CA PRO A 336 -21.48 3.67 57.12
C PRO A 336 -20.58 2.70 56.35
#